data_AF-R7HYE4-F1
#
_entry.id   AF-R7HYE4-F1
#
_cell.length_a   1.000
_cell.length_b   1.000
_cell.length_c   1.000
_cell.angle_alpha   90.00
_cell.angle_beta   90.00
_cell.angle_gamma   90.00
#
_symmetry.space_group_name_H-M   'P 1'
#
loop_
_entity.id
_entity.type
_entity.pdbx_description
1 polymer ?
#
loop_
_entity_poly.entity_id
_entity_poly.type
_entity_poly.pdbx_seq_one_letter_code
_entity_poly.pdbx_strand_id
1 'polypeptide(L)'
;MKKQKLEQGSMTVEAVFVFPIIIFVLIAILYMSHYMADKCKGQSIIDLYAQEQALCLKGQYPLGTSQNYTKILEKGVYFYLSSLTKEETELDKQVREQLAESLLMGEVSSVAAKVSYNSIIITAKIKLTIGISRVKEFFTGTPLEYTIDTKIPVHNPEEFIRAYTALAGTMDEGKGEKSIKKKLREIKGKSKNSHEND
;
A
#
# COMPACT_ATOMS: atom_id res chain seq x y z
N MET A 1 -57.40 28.30 -39.53
CA MET A 1 -56.57 27.21 -38.96
C MET A 1 -55.15 27.70 -38.73
N LYS A 2 -54.78 28.11 -37.51
CA LYS A 2 -53.43 28.59 -37.18
C LYS A 2 -53.16 28.45 -35.66
N LYS A 3 -53.25 27.23 -35.13
CA LYS A 3 -53.02 26.93 -33.70
C LYS A 3 -52.07 25.75 -33.41
N GLN A 4 -51.43 25.16 -34.42
CA GLN A 4 -50.58 23.97 -34.23
C GLN A 4 -49.06 24.24 -34.18
N LYS A 5 -48.58 25.46 -34.43
CA LYS A 5 -47.12 25.74 -34.47
C LYS A 5 -46.49 26.07 -33.11
N LEU A 6 -47.28 26.38 -32.08
CA LEU A 6 -46.75 26.78 -30.76
C LEU A 6 -46.32 25.58 -29.90
N GLU A 7 -46.98 24.42 -30.05
CA GLU A 7 -46.72 23.25 -29.19
C GLU A 7 -45.46 22.46 -29.60
N GLN A 8 -45.09 22.47 -30.89
CA GLN A 8 -43.85 21.82 -31.36
C GLN A 8 -42.57 22.55 -30.92
N GLY A 9 -42.64 23.87 -30.72
CA GLY A 9 -41.52 24.65 -30.18
C GLY A 9 -41.23 24.32 -28.72
N SER A 10 -42.27 24.13 -27.89
CA SER A 10 -42.12 23.85 -26.46
C SER A 10 -41.40 22.53 -26.19
N MET A 11 -41.80 21.44 -26.88
CA MET A 11 -41.13 20.14 -26.74
C MET A 11 -39.67 20.15 -27.22
N THR A 12 -39.34 20.98 -28.22
CA THR A 12 -37.96 21.11 -28.71
C THR A 12 -37.09 21.88 -27.72
N VAL A 13 -37.64 22.89 -27.05
CA VAL A 13 -36.93 23.66 -26.00
C VAL A 13 -36.66 22.80 -24.77
N GLU A 14 -37.62 21.98 -24.34
CA GLU A 14 -37.43 21.05 -23.22
C GLU A 14 -36.37 19.98 -23.52
N ALA A 15 -36.39 19.40 -24.73
CA ALA A 15 -35.41 18.39 -25.14
C ALA A 15 -33.96 18.93 -25.17
N VAL A 16 -33.77 20.21 -25.51
CA VAL A 16 -32.46 20.89 -25.51
C VAL A 16 -31.86 21.00 -24.11
N PHE A 17 -32.68 21.05 -23.05
CA PHE A 17 -32.20 21.04 -21.66
C PHE A 17 -32.08 19.64 -21.07
N VAL A 18 -33.04 18.76 -21.38
CA VAL A 18 -33.08 17.39 -20.84
C VAL A 18 -31.90 16.56 -21.37
N PHE A 19 -31.55 16.69 -22.65
CA PHE A 19 -30.50 15.87 -23.26
C PHE A 19 -29.09 16.09 -22.67
N PRO A 20 -28.60 17.34 -22.49
CA PRO A 20 -27.34 17.58 -21.80
C PRO A 20 -27.30 17.07 -20.36
N ILE A 21 -28.42 17.14 -19.64
CA ILE A 21 -28.54 16.63 -18.26
C ILE A 21 -28.37 15.11 -18.26
N ILE A 22 -29.01 14.40 -19.18
CA ILE A 22 -28.87 12.94 -19.30
C ILE A 22 -27.40 12.58 -19.59
N ILE A 23 -26.76 13.26 -20.54
CA ILE A 23 -25.34 13.01 -20.86
C ILE A 23 -24.45 13.28 -19.63
N PHE A 24 -24.70 14.37 -18.91
CA PHE A 24 -23.96 14.70 -17.70
C PHE A 24 -24.09 13.61 -16.64
N VAL A 25 -25.30 13.11 -16.41
CA VAL A 25 -25.55 12.01 -15.46
C VAL A 25 -24.83 10.74 -15.88
N LEU A 26 -24.84 10.39 -17.17
CA LEU A 26 -24.12 9.23 -17.69
C LEU A 26 -22.61 9.36 -17.48
N ILE A 27 -22.04 10.53 -17.78
CA ILE A 27 -20.62 10.81 -17.54
C ILE A 27 -20.28 10.72 -16.05
N ALA A 28 -21.10 11.30 -15.18
CA ALA A 28 -20.90 11.24 -13.73
C ALA A 28 -20.91 9.79 -13.21
N ILE A 29 -21.87 8.97 -13.65
CA ILE A 29 -21.94 7.55 -13.29
C ILE A 29 -20.69 6.80 -13.75
N LEU A 30 -20.23 7.04 -14.99
CA LEU A 30 -19.01 6.41 -15.49
C LEU A 30 -17.78 6.80 -14.65
N TYR A 31 -17.55 8.09 -14.39
CA TYR A 31 -16.41 8.53 -13.58
C TYR A 31 -16.47 8.00 -12.14
N MET A 32 -17.66 8.01 -11.53
CA MET A 32 -17.84 7.42 -10.19
C MET A 32 -17.58 5.92 -10.17
N SER A 33 -17.97 5.19 -11.22
CA SER A 33 -17.75 3.75 -11.33
C SER A 33 -16.26 3.42 -11.44
N HIS A 34 -15.52 4.17 -12.26
CA HIS A 34 -14.07 4.01 -12.38
C HIS A 34 -13.35 4.42 -11.08
N TYR A 35 -13.78 5.50 -10.45
CA TYR A 35 -13.26 5.92 -9.14
C TYR A 35 -13.42 4.83 -8.08
N MET A 36 -14.61 4.24 -7.97
CA MET A 36 -14.85 3.14 -7.03
C MET A 36 -14.05 1.90 -7.39
N ALA A 37 -13.94 1.56 -8.68
CA ALA A 37 -13.15 0.42 -9.13
C ALA A 37 -11.66 0.59 -8.76
N ASP A 38 -11.07 1.76 -9.01
CA ASP A 38 -9.68 2.05 -8.66
C ASP A 38 -9.44 2.04 -7.16
N LYS A 39 -10.37 2.57 -6.37
CA LYS A 39 -10.28 2.53 -4.90
C LYS A 39 -10.33 1.10 -4.37
N CYS A 40 -11.26 0.28 -4.85
CA CYS A 40 -11.37 -1.13 -4.45
C CYS A 40 -10.15 -1.94 -4.87
N LYS A 41 -9.68 -1.77 -6.11
CA LYS A 41 -8.47 -2.44 -6.60
C LYS A 41 -7.23 -2.03 -5.82
N GLY A 42 -7.05 -0.73 -5.60
CA GLY A 42 -5.91 -0.21 -4.84
C GLY A 42 -5.89 -0.76 -3.41
N GLN A 43 -7.05 -0.79 -2.74
CA GLN A 43 -7.19 -1.38 -1.40
C GLN A 43 -6.83 -2.87 -1.44
N SER A 44 -7.35 -3.62 -2.40
CA SER A 44 -7.09 -5.06 -2.54
C SER A 44 -5.61 -5.36 -2.77
N ILE A 45 -4.91 -4.57 -3.60
CA ILE A 45 -3.48 -4.75 -3.85
C ILE A 45 -2.70 -4.48 -2.56
N ILE A 46 -2.97 -3.36 -1.90
CA ILE A 46 -2.27 -2.99 -0.66
C ILE A 46 -2.49 -4.04 0.43
N ASP A 47 -3.72 -4.53 0.60
CA ASP A 47 -4.05 -5.54 1.60
C ASP A 47 -3.37 -6.89 1.30
N LEU A 48 -3.34 -7.30 0.02
CA LEU A 48 -2.64 -8.50 -0.41
C LEU A 48 -1.14 -8.42 -0.09
N TYR A 49 -0.48 -7.36 -0.50
CA TYR A 49 0.96 -7.17 -0.27
C TYR A 49 1.30 -7.00 1.21
N ALA A 50 0.45 -6.31 1.99
CA ALA A 50 0.62 -6.21 3.43
C ALA A 50 0.50 -7.59 4.11
N GLN A 51 -0.43 -8.44 3.65
CA GLN A 51 -0.62 -9.79 4.18
C GLN A 51 0.53 -10.72 3.77
N GLU A 52 0.98 -10.67 2.51
CA GLU A 52 2.13 -11.44 2.04
C GLU A 52 3.39 -11.06 2.82
N GLN A 53 3.66 -9.76 3.00
CA GLN A 53 4.78 -9.33 3.80
C GLN A 53 4.68 -9.77 5.26
N ALA A 54 3.46 -9.83 5.83
CA ALA A 54 3.26 -10.34 7.18
C ALA A 54 3.67 -11.82 7.25
N LEU A 55 3.36 -12.62 6.24
CA LEU A 55 3.78 -14.02 6.14
C LEU A 55 5.31 -14.15 5.95
N CYS A 56 5.91 -13.31 5.11
CA CYS A 56 7.36 -13.23 4.90
C CYS A 56 8.10 -12.98 6.22
N LEU A 57 7.61 -12.02 7.03
CA LEU A 57 8.14 -11.70 8.35
C LEU A 57 7.95 -12.85 9.36
N LYS A 58 6.78 -13.51 9.37
CA LYS A 58 6.48 -14.61 10.30
C LYS A 58 7.33 -15.85 10.08
N GLY A 59 8.00 -15.98 8.93
CA GLY A 59 8.95 -17.06 8.71
C GLY A 59 8.87 -17.69 7.34
N GLN A 60 8.21 -17.09 6.35
CA GLN A 60 7.95 -17.77 5.09
C GLN A 60 8.18 -16.88 3.88
N TYR A 61 9.45 -16.79 3.47
CA TYR A 61 9.94 -16.47 2.10
C TYR A 61 10.17 -14.99 1.77
N PRO A 62 11.00 -14.70 0.74
CA PRO A 62 10.91 -13.43 0.03
C PRO A 62 9.50 -13.27 -0.57
N LEU A 63 9.00 -12.03 -0.64
CA LEU A 63 7.78 -11.68 -1.39
C LEU A 63 7.77 -12.40 -2.75
N GLY A 64 6.68 -13.11 -3.06
CA GLY A 64 6.51 -13.81 -4.34
C GLY A 64 7.34 -15.10 -4.57
N THR A 65 7.98 -15.70 -3.55
CA THR A 65 8.85 -16.88 -3.73
C THR A 65 8.40 -18.13 -2.93
N SER A 66 8.81 -19.32 -3.38
CA SER A 66 8.49 -20.63 -2.78
C SER A 66 9.35 -21.02 -1.56
N GLN A 67 9.01 -22.16 -0.96
CA GLN A 67 9.37 -22.50 0.40
C GLN A 67 10.84 -22.95 0.63
N ASN A 68 11.65 -22.17 1.38
CA ASN A 68 12.99 -22.54 1.88
C ASN A 68 13.08 -22.58 3.43
N TYR A 69 13.04 -23.79 3.99
CA TYR A 69 13.03 -24.07 5.43
C TYR A 69 14.37 -23.86 6.14
N THR A 70 15.49 -23.88 5.42
CA THR A 70 16.84 -23.85 6.01
C THR A 70 17.19 -22.49 6.62
N LYS A 71 16.76 -21.40 5.96
CA LYS A 71 16.97 -20.03 6.46
C LYS A 71 16.08 -19.67 7.66
N ILE A 72 14.98 -20.41 7.87
CA ILE A 72 14.06 -20.19 9.00
C ILE A 72 14.73 -20.62 10.32
N LEU A 73 15.44 -21.75 10.28
CA LEU A 73 16.15 -22.31 11.43
C LEU A 73 17.38 -21.48 11.84
N GLU A 74 17.96 -20.72 10.91
CA GLU A 74 19.08 -19.81 11.17
C GLU A 74 18.68 -18.50 11.85
N LYS A 75 17.38 -18.17 11.91
CA LYS A 75 16.88 -16.95 12.58
C LYS A 75 16.88 -17.11 14.10
N GLY A 76 17.98 -16.69 14.73
CA GLY A 76 18.07 -16.54 16.18
C GLY A 76 17.47 -15.22 16.70
N VAL A 77 17.58 -14.98 18.00
CA VAL A 77 17.03 -13.80 18.73
C VAL A 77 17.43 -12.45 18.12
N TYR A 78 18.60 -12.41 17.49
CA TYR A 78 19.12 -11.23 16.79
C TYR A 78 18.30 -10.82 15.56
N PHE A 79 17.41 -11.68 15.05
CA PHE A 79 16.49 -11.36 13.98
C PHE A 79 15.57 -10.19 14.35
N TYR A 80 15.19 -10.01 15.62
CA TYR A 80 14.36 -8.88 16.05
C TYR A 80 15.14 -7.56 16.22
N LEU A 81 16.48 -7.62 16.12
CA LEU A 81 17.37 -6.48 16.24
C LEU A 81 17.91 -6.00 14.88
N SER A 82 17.59 -6.70 13.78
CA SER A 82 18.01 -6.28 12.45
C SER A 82 17.13 -5.14 11.93
N SER A 83 17.70 -4.30 11.08
CA SER A 83 16.92 -3.31 10.33
C SER A 83 16.06 -4.01 9.27
N LEU A 84 14.81 -3.58 9.12
CA LEU A 84 13.87 -4.04 8.08
C LEU A 84 13.82 -3.10 6.88
N THR A 85 14.80 -2.20 6.75
CA THR A 85 14.84 -1.19 5.69
C THR A 85 14.85 -1.77 4.28
N LYS A 86 15.40 -2.97 4.07
CA LYS A 86 15.39 -3.62 2.76
C LYS A 86 13.99 -4.11 2.39
N GLU A 87 13.30 -4.69 3.35
CA GLU A 87 11.94 -5.18 3.25
C GLU A 87 10.95 -4.02 3.01
N GLU A 88 11.19 -2.86 3.64
CA GLU A 88 10.42 -1.63 3.38
C GLU A 88 10.57 -1.15 1.93
N THR A 89 11.80 -1.01 1.44
CA THR A 89 12.06 -0.54 0.07
C THR A 89 11.53 -1.50 -0.99
N GLU A 90 11.66 -2.81 -0.77
CA GLU A 90 11.15 -3.82 -1.70
C GLU A 90 9.62 -3.83 -1.74
N LEU A 91 8.96 -3.75 -0.57
CA LEU A 91 7.51 -3.66 -0.48
C LEU A 91 6.99 -2.39 -1.14
N ASP A 92 7.63 -1.25 -0.88
CA ASP A 92 7.28 0.03 -1.49
C ASP A 92 7.32 -0.05 -3.03
N LYS A 93 8.42 -0.59 -3.58
CA LYS A 93 8.61 -0.76 -5.01
C LYS A 93 7.54 -1.66 -5.63
N GLN A 94 7.31 -2.84 -5.06
CA GLN A 94 6.35 -3.80 -5.61
C GLN A 94 4.91 -3.27 -5.57
N VAL A 95 4.51 -2.65 -4.45
CA VAL A 95 3.18 -2.04 -4.33
C VAL A 95 3.03 -0.89 -5.32
N ARG A 96 4.06 -0.05 -5.49
CA ARG A 96 4.04 1.05 -6.45
C ARG A 96 3.90 0.57 -7.89
N GLU A 97 4.67 -0.45 -8.29
CA GLU A 97 4.62 -1.03 -9.63
C GLU A 97 3.22 -1.62 -9.93
N GLN A 98 2.69 -2.43 -9.01
CA GLN A 98 1.37 -3.04 -9.18
C GLN A 98 0.21 -2.05 -9.19
N LEU A 99 0.27 -1.02 -8.34
CA LEU A 99 -0.73 0.06 -8.37
C LEU A 99 -0.65 0.83 -9.68
N ALA A 100 0.55 1.15 -10.17
CA ALA A 100 0.71 1.89 -11.42
C ALA A 100 0.17 1.12 -12.64
N GLU A 101 0.28 -0.21 -12.66
CA GLU A 101 -0.26 -1.05 -13.74
C GLU A 101 -1.77 -1.28 -13.66
N SER A 102 -2.35 -1.22 -12.45
CA SER A 102 -3.73 -1.67 -12.21
C SER A 102 -4.79 -0.56 -12.18
N LEU A 103 -4.39 0.69 -11.99
CA LEU A 103 -5.28 1.84 -11.89
C LEU A 103 -5.75 2.32 -13.27
N LEU A 104 -7.02 2.70 -13.38
CA LEU A 104 -7.63 3.14 -14.64
C LEU A 104 -7.60 4.66 -14.81
N MET A 105 -7.89 5.38 -13.73
CA MET A 105 -7.92 6.85 -13.65
C MET A 105 -6.93 7.38 -12.61
N GLY A 106 -6.44 6.55 -11.70
CA GLY A 106 -5.46 6.94 -10.68
C GLY A 106 -4.01 6.91 -11.16
N GLU A 107 -3.24 7.92 -10.76
CA GLU A 107 -1.79 7.99 -10.85
C GLU A 107 -1.20 7.93 -9.44
N VAL A 108 -0.22 7.04 -9.24
CA VAL A 108 0.42 6.85 -7.93
C VAL A 108 1.33 8.04 -7.63
N SER A 109 0.95 8.86 -6.65
CA SER A 109 1.73 10.03 -6.24
C SER A 109 2.84 9.66 -5.27
N SER A 110 2.53 8.81 -4.29
CA SER A 110 3.52 8.28 -3.35
C SER A 110 3.03 6.98 -2.75
N VAL A 111 3.94 6.04 -2.53
CA VAL A 111 3.75 4.91 -1.64
C VAL A 111 4.72 5.10 -0.48
N ALA A 112 4.30 4.69 0.71
CA ALA A 112 5.14 4.65 1.90
C ALA A 112 4.84 3.37 2.67
N ALA A 113 5.78 2.43 2.62
CA ALA A 113 5.76 1.21 3.42
C ALA A 113 6.57 1.40 4.71
N LYS A 114 6.01 0.96 5.85
CA LYS A 114 6.73 0.80 7.12
C LYS A 114 6.54 -0.62 7.61
N VAL A 115 7.65 -1.31 7.82
CA VAL A 115 7.69 -2.73 8.15
C VAL A 115 8.31 -2.87 9.53
N SER A 116 7.53 -3.38 10.47
CA SER A 116 7.97 -3.68 11.84
C SER A 116 7.62 -5.12 12.18
N TYR A 117 8.35 -5.70 13.13
CA TYR A 117 8.11 -7.08 13.59
C TYR A 117 6.70 -7.31 14.16
N ASN A 118 6.00 -6.24 14.53
CA ASN A 118 4.64 -6.30 15.09
C ASN A 118 3.56 -5.79 14.15
N SER A 119 3.91 -5.02 13.12
CA SER A 119 2.93 -4.43 12.21
C SER A 119 3.55 -4.01 10.90
N ILE A 120 2.78 -4.14 9.83
CA ILE A 120 3.07 -3.56 8.52
C ILE A 120 2.07 -2.45 8.29
N ILE A 121 2.55 -1.29 7.86
CA ILE A 121 1.75 -0.13 7.50
C ILE A 121 2.10 0.24 6.08
N ILE A 122 1.10 0.35 5.22
CA ILE A 122 1.27 0.81 3.84
C ILE A 122 0.31 1.96 3.64
N THR A 123 0.85 3.09 3.21
CA THR A 123 0.10 4.29 2.85
C THR A 123 0.37 4.60 1.38
N ALA A 124 -0.68 4.62 0.56
CA ALA A 124 -0.59 5.03 -0.85
C ALA A 124 -1.44 6.26 -1.09
N LYS A 125 -0.86 7.27 -1.75
CA LYS A 125 -1.58 8.46 -2.23
C LYS A 125 -1.75 8.34 -3.73
N ILE A 126 -3.00 8.40 -4.18
CA ILE A 126 -3.37 8.25 -5.58
C ILE A 126 -4.08 9.53 -6.02
N LYS A 127 -3.64 10.06 -7.16
CA LYS A 127 -4.21 11.25 -7.79
C LYS A 127 -5.03 10.85 -9.00
N LEU A 128 -6.25 11.35 -9.10
CA LEU A 128 -7.15 11.08 -10.20
C LEU A 128 -6.81 11.97 -11.40
N THR A 129 -6.64 11.33 -12.54
CA THR A 129 -6.37 11.94 -13.82
C THR A 129 -7.65 11.93 -14.66
N ILE A 130 -8.23 13.11 -14.84
CA ILE A 130 -9.43 13.32 -15.66
C ILE A 130 -8.99 13.77 -17.05
N GLY A 131 -9.21 12.92 -18.06
CA GLY A 131 -8.83 13.20 -19.45
C GLY A 131 -9.67 14.28 -20.16
N ILE A 132 -10.88 14.57 -19.68
CA ILE A 132 -11.77 15.56 -20.29
C ILE A 132 -11.65 16.90 -19.52
N SER A 133 -11.09 17.93 -20.17
CA SER A 133 -10.88 19.25 -19.55
C SER A 133 -12.16 19.86 -18.98
N ARG A 134 -13.29 19.75 -19.70
CA ARG A 134 -14.60 20.22 -19.23
C ARG A 134 -15.07 19.51 -17.97
N VAL A 135 -14.78 18.22 -17.83
CA VAL A 135 -15.12 17.45 -16.63
C VAL A 135 -14.22 17.89 -15.48
N LYS A 136 -12.93 18.10 -15.74
CA LYS A 136 -11.96 18.59 -14.75
C LYS A 136 -12.35 19.95 -14.17
N GLU A 137 -12.94 20.84 -14.97
CA GLU A 137 -13.48 22.13 -14.50
C GLU A 137 -14.55 21.95 -13.41
N PHE A 138 -15.38 20.90 -13.45
CA PHE A 138 -16.38 20.63 -12.40
C PHE A 138 -15.77 20.15 -11.07
N PHE A 139 -14.54 19.65 -11.08
CA PHE A 139 -13.80 19.22 -9.88
C PHE A 139 -12.79 20.28 -9.41
N THR A 140 -12.88 21.51 -9.91
CA THR A 140 -12.01 22.61 -9.45
C THR A 140 -12.28 22.93 -7.98
N GLY A 141 -11.24 22.86 -7.15
CA GLY A 141 -11.31 23.15 -5.71
C GLY A 141 -11.41 21.93 -4.80
N THR A 142 -11.67 20.73 -5.33
CA THR A 142 -11.53 19.48 -4.57
C THR A 142 -10.18 18.83 -4.85
N PRO A 143 -9.47 18.32 -3.82
CA PRO A 143 -8.31 17.50 -4.08
C PRO A 143 -8.77 16.25 -4.83
N LEU A 144 -8.30 16.10 -6.06
CA LEU A 144 -8.44 14.88 -6.86
C LEU A 144 -7.54 13.76 -6.31
N GLU A 145 -7.26 13.76 -5.02
CA GLU A 145 -6.34 12.85 -4.36
C GLU A 145 -7.09 12.07 -3.29
N TYR A 146 -6.83 10.77 -3.22
CA TYR A 146 -7.31 9.93 -2.14
C TYR A 146 -6.17 9.09 -1.60
N THR A 147 -6.25 8.82 -0.30
CA THR A 147 -5.27 8.00 0.41
C THR A 147 -5.89 6.65 0.71
N ILE A 148 -5.08 5.60 0.52
CA ILE A 148 -5.37 4.26 0.99
C ILE A 148 -4.37 3.94 2.09
N ASP A 149 -4.89 3.62 3.28
CA ASP A 149 -4.10 3.31 4.47
C ASP A 149 -4.48 1.93 5.01
N THR A 150 -3.51 1.03 5.05
CA THR A 150 -3.66 -0.31 5.61
C THR A 150 -2.65 -0.55 6.71
N LYS A 151 -3.11 -1.11 7.82
CA LYS A 151 -2.27 -1.58 8.93
C LYS A 151 -2.65 -3.00 9.31
N ILE A 152 -1.71 -3.93 9.15
CA ILE A 152 -1.91 -5.35 9.50
C ILE A 152 -0.95 -5.73 10.64
N PRO A 153 -1.42 -6.42 11.69
CA PRO A 153 -0.57 -6.93 12.75
C PRO A 153 0.23 -8.17 12.31
N VAL A 154 1.51 -8.19 12.66
CA VAL A 154 2.40 -9.34 12.49
C VAL A 154 2.43 -10.08 13.82
N HIS A 155 1.48 -10.99 14.04
CA HIS A 155 1.40 -11.80 15.26
C HIS A 155 2.15 -13.13 15.09
N ASN A 156 3.27 -13.32 15.81
CA ASN A 156 4.04 -14.57 15.85
C ASN A 156 4.56 -14.90 17.27
N PRO A 157 3.68 -15.35 18.19
CA PRO A 157 4.04 -15.61 19.57
C PRO A 157 5.00 -16.81 19.72
N GLU A 158 4.92 -17.80 18.82
CA GLU A 158 5.74 -19.01 18.88
C GLU A 158 7.22 -18.72 18.65
N GLU A 159 7.54 -17.95 17.60
CA GLU A 159 8.91 -17.52 17.33
C GLU A 159 9.47 -16.60 18.42
N PHE A 160 8.62 -15.75 19.02
CA PHE A 160 9.01 -14.93 20.14
C PHE A 160 9.40 -15.78 21.35
N ILE A 161 8.57 -16.77 21.73
CA ILE A 161 8.85 -17.69 22.85
C ILE A 161 10.10 -18.53 22.56
N ARG A 162 10.27 -19.01 21.32
CA ARG A 162 11.46 -19.78 20.91
C ARG A 162 12.74 -18.96 21.05
N ALA A 163 12.73 -17.75 20.50
CA ALA A 163 13.87 -16.84 20.56
C ALA A 163 14.18 -16.44 22.01
N TYR A 164 13.15 -16.13 22.80
CA TYR A 164 13.32 -15.80 24.22
C TYR A 164 13.94 -16.96 25.01
N THR A 165 13.43 -18.18 24.84
CA THR A 165 13.97 -19.38 25.51
C THR A 165 15.44 -19.64 25.11
N ALA A 166 15.77 -19.47 23.83
CA ALA A 166 17.15 -19.59 23.36
C ALA A 166 18.08 -18.50 23.95
N LEU A 167 17.58 -17.27 24.12
CA LEU A 167 18.30 -16.19 24.79
C LEU A 167 18.54 -16.52 26.27
N ALA A 168 17.49 -16.95 26.98
CA ALA A 168 17.55 -17.27 28.39
C ALA A 168 18.58 -18.39 28.65
N GLY A 169 18.52 -19.48 27.87
CA GLY A 169 19.51 -20.56 27.99
C GLY A 169 20.95 -20.10 27.71
N THR A 170 21.17 -19.19 26.74
CA THR A 170 22.52 -18.66 26.48
C THR A 170 23.01 -17.63 27.51
N MET A 171 22.11 -16.97 28.23
CA MET A 171 22.44 -16.11 29.36
C MET A 171 22.82 -16.93 30.59
N ASP A 172 22.11 -18.02 30.87
CA ASP A 172 22.38 -18.92 32.00
C ASP A 172 23.76 -19.62 31.88
N GLU A 173 24.25 -19.85 30.65
CA GLU A 173 25.57 -20.44 30.39
C GLU A 173 26.77 -19.46 30.54
N GLY A 174 26.55 -18.20 30.94
CA GLY A 174 27.62 -17.21 31.21
C GLY A 174 28.44 -16.74 29.99
N LYS A 175 28.24 -17.34 28.81
CA LYS A 175 28.87 -16.96 27.51
C LYS A 175 28.03 -15.95 26.71
N GLY A 176 26.75 -15.78 27.04
CA GLY A 176 25.82 -14.92 26.29
C GLY A 176 26.22 -13.45 26.24
N GLU A 177 26.76 -12.89 27.33
CA GLU A 177 27.06 -11.45 27.44
C GLU A 177 28.12 -10.98 26.42
N LYS A 178 29.16 -11.79 26.18
CA LYS A 178 30.22 -11.47 25.21
C LYS A 178 29.71 -11.54 23.76
N SER A 179 28.85 -12.52 23.45
CA SER A 179 28.25 -12.70 22.13
C SER A 179 27.26 -11.58 21.79
N ILE A 180 26.44 -11.17 22.76
CA ILE A 180 25.50 -10.05 22.61
C ILE A 180 26.27 -8.73 22.40
N LYS A 181 27.30 -8.45 23.21
CA LYS A 181 28.16 -7.25 23.07
C LYS A 181 28.91 -7.19 21.73
N LYS A 182 29.26 -8.34 21.14
CA LYS A 182 29.91 -8.43 19.82
C LYS A 182 28.93 -8.10 18.70
N LYS A 183 27.75 -8.73 18.67
CA LYS A 183 26.73 -8.48 17.63
C LYS A 183 26.11 -7.08 17.73
N LEU A 184 25.90 -6.53 18.93
CA LEU A 184 25.47 -5.14 19.10
C LEU A 184 26.47 -4.14 18.50
N ARG A 185 27.77 -4.43 18.59
CA ARG A 185 28.82 -3.61 17.95
C ARG A 185 28.77 -3.71 16.43
N GLU A 186 28.53 -4.90 15.87
CA GLU A 186 28.37 -5.10 14.43
C GLU A 186 27.13 -4.39 13.87
N ILE A 187 26.00 -4.39 14.61
CA ILE A 187 24.77 -3.69 14.24
C ILE A 187 24.96 -2.16 14.34
N LYS A 188 25.59 -1.65 15.41
CA LYS A 188 25.95 -0.23 15.53
C LYS A 188 26.93 0.23 14.44
N GLY A 189 27.89 -0.61 14.05
CA GLY A 189 28.84 -0.30 12.98
C GLY A 189 28.16 -0.15 11.62
N LYS A 190 27.20 -1.04 11.29
CA LYS A 190 26.41 -0.94 10.05
C LYS A 190 25.49 0.29 10.01
N SER A 191 24.93 0.70 11.15
CA SER A 191 24.11 1.92 11.27
C SER A 191 24.91 3.21 11.14
N LYS A 192 26.22 3.20 11.40
CA LYS A 192 27.08 4.37 11.25
C LYS A 192 27.52 4.58 9.80
N ASN A 193 27.85 3.49 9.10
CA ASN A 193 28.25 3.55 7.69
C ASN A 193 27.08 3.89 6.73
N SER A 194 25.83 3.76 7.15
CA SER A 194 24.66 4.20 6.37
C SER A 194 24.37 5.71 6.49
N HIS A 195 25.05 6.42 7.39
CA HIS A 195 24.92 7.89 7.54
C HIS A 195 26.12 8.67 6.96
N GLU A 196 27.14 7.99 6.45
CA GLU A 196 28.38 8.60 5.94
C GLU A 196 28.48 8.57 4.40
N ASN A 197 27.43 8.08 3.72
CA ASN A 197 27.29 8.06 2.26
C ASN A 197 26.09 8.88 1.74
N ASP A 198 25.53 9.76 2.57
CA ASP A 198 24.62 10.83 2.12
C ASP A 198 25.42 12.12 1.84
#